data_AF-A0A6M9PTC3-F1
#
_entry.id   AF-A0A6M9PTC3-F1
#
_cell.length_a   1.000
_cell.length_b   1.000
_cell.length_c   1.000
_cell.angle_alpha   90.00
_cell.angle_beta   90.00
_cell.angle_gamma   90.00
#
_symmetry.space_group_name_H-M   'P 1'
#
loop_
_entity.id
_entity.type
_entity.pdbx_description
1 polymer ?
#
loop_
_entity_poly.entity_id
_entity_poly.type
_entity_poly.pdbx_seq_one_letter_code
_entity_poly.pdbx_strand_id
1 'polypeptide(L)'
;MFTILNFFYKSILFFWRGGWKIISPNLNPLKNAPMYVKYFFTIFLGLGWSLAFSLYTAQFFIIGLNMFAHLAVISAAFVTWITFKGISRRYPGTYPLMRDPTGSPKCYEMTDNERLAASQQADLIMKQKQ
;
A
#
# COMPACT_ATOMS: atom_id res chain seq x y z
N MET A 1 -36.08 13.53 -8.20
CA MET A 1 -35.53 12.17 -8.46
C MET A 1 -34.11 12.18 -9.04
N PHE A 2 -33.76 13.09 -9.96
CA PHE A 2 -32.41 13.16 -10.54
C PHE A 2 -31.26 13.41 -9.54
N THR A 3 -31.49 14.17 -8.47
CA THR A 3 -30.42 14.49 -7.49
C THR A 3 -29.96 13.26 -6.68
N ILE A 4 -30.90 12.38 -6.33
CA ILE A 4 -30.64 11.15 -5.58
C ILE A 4 -29.89 10.16 -6.49
N LEU A 5 -30.36 9.99 -7.73
CA LEU A 5 -29.65 9.19 -8.74
C LEU A 5 -28.23 9.73 -8.98
N ASN A 6 -28.08 11.06 -8.98
CA ASN A 6 -26.79 11.71 -9.15
C ASN A 6 -25.81 11.43 -8.01
N PHE A 7 -26.32 11.38 -6.79
CA PHE A 7 -25.55 11.06 -5.60
C PHE A 7 -25.09 9.60 -5.59
N PHE A 8 -25.97 8.66 -5.98
CA PHE A 8 -25.63 7.24 -6.04
C PHE A 8 -24.59 6.93 -7.12
N TYR A 9 -24.71 7.48 -8.34
CA TYR A 9 -23.69 7.25 -9.36
C TYR A 9 -22.34 7.84 -8.95
N LYS A 10 -22.32 9.02 -8.32
CA LYS A 10 -21.06 9.64 -7.85
C LYS A 10 -20.41 8.81 -6.74
N SER A 11 -21.20 8.27 -5.81
CA SER A 11 -20.70 7.39 -4.76
C SER A 11 -20.11 6.11 -5.34
N ILE A 12 -20.84 5.43 -6.23
CA ILE A 12 -20.35 4.22 -6.91
C ILE A 12 -19.06 4.50 -7.68
N LEU A 13 -19.00 5.61 -8.42
CA LEU A 13 -17.81 6.00 -9.18
C LEU A 13 -16.62 6.35 -8.27
N PHE A 14 -16.88 6.92 -7.09
CA PHE A 14 -15.86 7.21 -6.09
C PHE A 14 -15.25 5.93 -5.53
N PHE A 15 -16.08 4.96 -5.12
CA PHE A 15 -15.62 3.65 -4.65
C PHE A 15 -14.87 2.89 -5.75
N TRP A 16 -15.36 2.92 -6.99
CA TRP A 16 -14.71 2.31 -8.13
C TRP A 16 -13.31 2.90 -8.38
N ARG A 17 -13.20 4.23 -8.43
CA ARG A 17 -11.92 4.94 -8.59
C ARG A 17 -10.96 4.67 -7.42
N GLY A 18 -11.48 4.58 -6.20
CA GLY A 18 -10.71 4.22 -5.01
C GLY A 18 -10.13 2.81 -5.11
N GLY A 19 -10.95 1.82 -5.48
CA GLY A 19 -10.52 0.45 -5.71
C GLY A 19 -9.46 0.35 -6.82
N TRP A 20 -9.67 1.05 -7.94
CA TRP A 20 -8.71 1.09 -9.05
C TRP A 20 -7.34 1.63 -8.65
N LYS A 21 -7.27 2.61 -7.75
CA LYS A 21 -5.99 3.12 -7.23
C LYS A 21 -5.21 2.08 -6.43
N ILE A 22 -5.91 1.20 -5.71
CA ILE A 22 -5.29 0.15 -4.89
C ILE A 22 -4.77 -0.99 -5.79
N ILE A 23 -5.54 -1.35 -6.82
CA ILE A 23 -5.21 -2.44 -7.75
C ILE A 23 -4.11 -2.03 -8.73
N SER A 24 -4.06 -0.76 -9.13
CA SER A 24 -3.09 -0.28 -10.11
C SER A 24 -1.66 -0.36 -9.54
N PRO A 25 -0.73 -1.09 -10.20
CA PRO A 25 0.63 -1.28 -9.67
C PRO A 25 1.41 0.02 -9.51
N ASN A 26 1.11 1.03 -10.34
CA ASN A 26 1.77 2.34 -10.31
C ASN A 26 1.27 3.27 -9.20
N LEU A 27 0.04 3.05 -8.70
CA LEU A 27 -0.63 3.92 -7.73
C LEU A 27 -0.76 3.27 -6.34
N ASN A 28 -0.50 1.97 -6.25
CA ASN A 28 -0.58 1.21 -5.00
C ASN A 28 0.42 1.78 -3.96
N PRO A 29 -0.04 2.06 -2.71
CA PRO A 29 0.83 2.45 -1.60
C PRO A 29 2.00 1.49 -1.34
N LEU A 30 1.87 0.21 -1.71
CA LEU A 30 2.93 -0.79 -1.55
C LEU A 30 4.01 -0.75 -2.64
N LYS A 31 3.88 0.08 -3.67
CA LYS A 31 4.80 0.05 -4.83
C LYS A 31 6.27 0.31 -4.48
N ASN A 32 6.53 1.11 -3.45
CA ASN A 32 7.87 1.51 -3.06
C ASN A 32 8.56 0.47 -2.17
N ALA A 33 7.80 -0.47 -1.60
CA ALA A 33 8.34 -1.49 -0.70
C ALA A 33 9.21 -2.51 -1.46
N PRO A 34 10.16 -3.17 -0.79
CA PRO A 34 10.92 -4.26 -1.38
C PRO A 34 10.01 -5.46 -1.68
N MET A 35 10.46 -6.32 -2.60
CA MET A 35 9.63 -7.38 -3.20
C MET A 35 9.01 -8.33 -2.17
N TYR A 36 9.80 -8.78 -1.19
CA TYR A 36 9.33 -9.70 -0.14
C TYR A 36 8.22 -9.09 0.73
N VAL A 37 8.33 -7.80 1.05
CA VAL A 37 7.32 -7.04 1.84
C VAL A 37 6.03 -6.91 1.06
N LYS A 38 6.12 -6.62 -0.25
CA LYS A 38 4.95 -6.53 -1.14
C LYS A 38 4.16 -7.84 -1.11
N TYR A 39 4.81 -8.96 -1.38
CA TYR A 39 4.17 -10.27 -1.42
C TYR A 39 3.53 -10.65 -0.08
N PHE A 40 4.27 -10.47 1.02
CA PHE A 40 3.76 -10.80 2.35
C PHE A 40 2.49 -10.01 2.69
N PHE A 41 2.50 -8.69 2.52
CA PHE A 41 1.33 -7.87 2.85
C PHE A 41 0.17 -8.08 1.88
N THR A 42 0.40 -8.36 0.60
CA THR A 42 -0.69 -8.68 -0.33
C THR A 42 -1.38 -10.00 0.04
N ILE A 43 -0.62 -11.02 0.45
CA ILE A 43 -1.18 -12.29 0.91
C ILE A 43 -1.94 -12.10 2.21
N PHE A 44 -1.35 -11.37 3.17
CA PHE A 44 -1.97 -11.09 4.46
C PHE A 44 -3.29 -10.32 4.31
N LEU A 45 -3.30 -9.29 3.46
CA LEU A 45 -4.51 -8.53 3.15
C LEU A 45 -5.54 -9.40 2.43
N GLY A 46 -5.12 -10.19 1.43
CA GLY A 46 -6.01 -11.11 0.72
C GLY A 46 -6.69 -12.10 1.66
N LEU A 47 -5.94 -12.67 2.60
CA LEU A 47 -6.47 -13.58 3.62
C LEU A 47 -7.42 -12.87 4.59
N GLY A 48 -7.08 -11.66 5.05
CA GLY A 48 -7.94 -10.86 5.90
C GLY A 48 -9.29 -10.52 5.25
N TRP A 49 -9.27 -10.12 3.97
CA TRP A 49 -10.49 -9.84 3.21
C TRP A 49 -11.28 -11.12 2.91
N SER A 50 -10.60 -12.22 2.58
CA SER A 50 -11.25 -13.52 2.39
C SER A 50 -11.99 -13.96 3.65
N LEU A 51 -11.35 -13.91 4.83
CA LEU A 51 -12.00 -14.29 6.09
C LEU A 51 -13.16 -13.36 6.45
N ALA A 52 -13.01 -12.05 6.24
CA ALA A 52 -14.07 -11.09 6.48
C ALA A 52 -15.29 -11.35 5.59
N PHE A 53 -15.09 -11.65 4.30
CA PHE A 53 -16.18 -12.01 3.40
C PHE A 53 -16.77 -13.39 3.69
N SER A 54 -15.96 -14.38 4.05
CA SER A 54 -16.45 -15.69 4.47
C SER A 54 -17.36 -15.60 5.70
N LEU A 55 -17.01 -14.77 6.69
CA LEU A 55 -17.86 -14.49 7.85
C LEU A 55 -19.14 -13.72 7.48
N TYR A 56 -19.06 -12.86 6.46
CA TYR A 56 -20.20 -12.08 5.97
C TYR A 56 -21.20 -12.93 5.17
N THR A 57 -20.73 -13.84 4.31
CA THR A 57 -21.57 -14.71 3.48
C THR A 57 -22.04 -15.98 4.19
N ALA A 58 -21.52 -16.26 5.40
CA ALA A 58 -21.99 -17.37 6.22
C ALA A 58 -23.43 -17.11 6.69
N GLN A 59 -24.40 -17.44 5.84
CA GLN A 59 -25.72 -17.87 6.27
C GLN A 59 -25.49 -18.98 7.31
N PHE A 60 -26.10 -18.94 8.49
CA PHE A 60 -26.88 -20.09 9.01
C PHE A 60 -27.26 -20.01 10.50
N PHE A 61 -26.62 -19.27 11.41
CA PHE A 61 -27.13 -19.25 12.80
C PHE A 61 -26.97 -17.90 13.54
N ILE A 62 -28.12 -17.22 13.70
CA ILE A 62 -28.50 -16.30 14.79
C ILE A 62 -27.69 -14.99 14.91
N ILE A 63 -28.41 -13.86 14.80
CA ILE A 63 -28.12 -12.44 15.11
C ILE A 63 -26.75 -12.05 15.71
N GLY A 64 -26.19 -12.82 16.64
CA GLY A 64 -24.88 -12.59 17.25
C GLY A 64 -23.72 -12.56 16.24
N LEU A 65 -23.67 -13.47 15.27
CA LEU A 65 -22.58 -13.49 14.28
C LEU A 65 -22.69 -12.40 13.23
N ASN A 66 -23.87 -11.81 13.01
CA ASN A 66 -24.05 -10.70 12.08
C ASN A 66 -23.36 -9.42 12.60
N MET A 67 -23.41 -9.18 13.92
CA MET A 67 -22.64 -8.10 14.55
C MET A 67 -21.13 -8.33 14.43
N PHE A 68 -20.67 -9.58 14.60
CA PHE A 68 -19.26 -9.95 14.41
C PHE A 68 -18.81 -9.85 12.95
N ALA A 69 -19.68 -10.15 11.99
CA ALA A 69 -19.37 -9.98 10.57
C ALA A 69 -19.14 -8.49 10.23
N HIS A 70 -19.98 -7.59 10.74
CA HIS A 70 -19.75 -6.16 10.60
C HIS A 70 -18.43 -5.72 11.28
N LEU A 71 -18.16 -6.21 12.49
CA LEU A 71 -16.89 -5.95 13.17
C LEU A 71 -15.69 -6.48 12.37
N ALA A 72 -15.79 -7.66 11.76
CA ALA A 72 -14.74 -8.25 10.94
C ALA A 72 -14.44 -7.38 9.70
N VAL A 73 -15.47 -6.94 8.97
CA VAL A 73 -15.31 -6.06 7.81
C VAL A 73 -14.70 -4.71 8.19
N ILE A 74 -15.18 -4.09 9.29
CA ILE A 74 -14.62 -2.83 9.80
C ILE A 74 -13.15 -3.01 10.21
N SER A 75 -12.84 -4.11 10.91
CA SER A 75 -11.46 -4.42 11.33
C SER A 75 -10.54 -4.63 10.13
N ALA A 76 -10.99 -5.33 9.08
CA ALA A 76 -10.22 -5.56 7.86
C ALA A 76 -9.91 -4.24 7.11
N ALA A 77 -10.88 -3.32 7.06
CA ALA A 77 -10.67 -1.98 6.51
C ALA A 77 -9.63 -1.19 7.33
N PHE A 78 -9.70 -1.26 8.66
CA PHE A 78 -8.75 -0.57 9.54
C PHE A 78 -7.33 -1.14 9.46
N VAL A 79 -7.20 -2.47 9.42
CA VAL A 79 -5.92 -3.17 9.20
C VAL A 79 -5.33 -2.78 7.86
N THR A 80 -6.14 -2.71 6.80
CA THR A 80 -5.71 -2.25 5.47
C THR A 80 -5.17 -0.81 5.52
N TRP A 81 -5.89 0.08 6.21
CA TRP A 81 -5.45 1.47 6.37
C TRP A 81 -4.14 1.60 7.15
N ILE A 82 -4.00 0.91 8.29
CA ILE A 82 -2.77 0.91 9.08
C ILE A 82 -1.60 0.37 8.26
N THR A 83 -1.80 -0.74 7.56
CA THR A 83 -0.78 -1.38 6.73
C THR A 83 -0.28 -0.42 5.65
N PHE A 84 -1.19 0.21 4.91
CA PHE A 84 -0.82 1.19 3.87
C PHE A 84 -0.12 2.40 4.47
N LYS A 85 -0.63 2.95 5.58
CA LYS A 85 -0.03 4.10 6.26
C LYS A 85 1.36 3.79 6.82
N GLY A 86 1.56 2.59 7.37
CA GLY A 86 2.85 2.11 7.88
C GLY A 86 3.88 1.95 6.77
N ILE A 87 3.49 1.31 5.66
CA ILE A 87 4.37 1.08 4.51
C ILE A 87 4.73 2.39 3.83
N SER A 88 3.77 3.28 3.58
CA SER A 88 4.04 4.60 2.98
C SER A 88 4.98 5.45 3.84
N ARG A 89 4.92 5.32 5.17
CA ARG A 89 5.85 6.00 6.08
C ARG A 89 7.25 5.37 6.06
N ARG A 90 7.34 4.05 5.96
CA ARG A 90 8.63 3.34 5.99
C ARG A 90 9.38 3.40 4.66
N TYR A 91 8.66 3.49 3.55
CA TYR A 91 9.18 3.48 2.18
C TYR A 91 8.70 4.71 1.40
N PRO A 92 9.30 5.90 1.64
CA PRO A 92 8.87 7.15 1.03
C PRO A 92 9.08 7.23 -0.50
N GLY A 93 9.72 6.22 -1.12
CA GLY A 93 9.98 6.16 -2.56
C GLY A 93 11.25 6.89 -3.00
N THR A 94 11.78 7.76 -2.14
CA THR A 94 13.10 8.40 -2.30
C THR A 94 14.05 7.84 -1.27
N TYR A 95 15.22 7.39 -1.71
CA TYR A 95 16.24 6.76 -0.84
C TYR A 95 17.54 7.57 -0.86
N PRO A 96 18.33 7.53 0.23
CA PRO A 96 19.66 8.14 0.26
C PRO A 96 20.55 7.60 -0.88
N LEU A 97 21.46 8.42 -1.39
CA LEU A 97 22.43 7.99 -2.40
C LEU A 97 23.15 6.72 -1.93
N MET A 98 23.30 5.76 -2.85
CA MET A 98 23.95 4.47 -2.62
C MET A 98 23.28 3.56 -1.56
N ARG A 99 22.07 3.86 -1.09
CA ARG A 99 21.27 2.94 -0.26
C ARG A 99 20.08 2.39 -1.05
N ASP A 100 19.77 1.13 -0.81
CA ASP A 100 18.58 0.48 -1.34
C ASP A 100 17.33 0.77 -0.44
N PRO A 101 16.13 0.32 -0.83
CA PRO A 101 14.93 0.42 0.00
C PRO A 101 15.02 -0.27 1.35
N THR A 102 15.88 -1.29 1.49
CA THR A 102 16.09 -2.02 2.75
C THR A 102 17.09 -1.31 3.68
N GLY A 103 17.78 -0.28 3.19
CA GLY A 103 18.86 0.41 3.88
C GLY A 103 20.21 -0.31 3.79
N SER A 104 20.34 -1.36 2.99
CA SER A 104 21.60 -1.98 2.63
C SER A 104 22.42 -1.11 1.65
N PRO A 105 23.75 -1.24 1.64
CA PRO A 105 24.61 -0.55 0.69
C PRO A 105 24.40 -1.10 -0.74
N LYS A 106 24.01 -0.24 -1.68
CA LYS A 106 23.81 -0.60 -3.09
C LYS A 106 25.13 -0.61 -3.88
N CYS A 107 26.26 -0.23 -3.28
CA CYS A 107 27.53 -0.11 -3.97
C CYS A 107 27.92 -1.40 -4.72
N TYR A 108 27.68 -2.60 -4.19
CA TYR A 108 28.05 -3.86 -4.85
C TYR A 108 27.22 -4.21 -6.10
N GLU A 109 25.99 -3.71 -6.21
CA GLU A 109 25.08 -4.01 -7.33
C GLU A 109 25.18 -3.00 -8.49
N MET A 110 25.98 -1.96 -8.30
CA MET A 110 26.08 -0.82 -9.20
C MET A 110 27.29 -0.98 -10.12
N THR A 111 27.14 -0.65 -11.41
CA THR A 111 28.28 -0.61 -12.35
C THR A 111 29.24 0.52 -11.98
N ASP A 112 30.52 0.43 -12.37
CA ASP A 112 31.51 1.45 -11.99
C ASP A 112 31.15 2.86 -12.47
N ASN A 113 30.51 2.96 -13.64
CA ASN A 113 30.01 4.22 -14.18
C ASN A 113 28.90 4.83 -13.32
N GLU A 114 27.95 4.01 -12.86
CA GLU A 114 26.88 4.45 -11.97
C GLU A 114 27.41 4.82 -10.57
N ARG A 115 28.44 4.12 -10.08
CA ARG A 115 29.12 4.46 -8.80
C ARG A 115 29.76 5.83 -8.86
N LEU A 116 30.46 6.14 -9.95
CA LEU A 116 31.07 7.45 -10.20
C LEU A 116 30.01 8.55 -10.31
N ALA A 117 28.90 8.31 -11.00
CA ALA A 117 27.81 9.27 -11.07
C ALA A 117 27.17 9.54 -9.69
N ALA A 118 26.98 8.48 -8.89
CA ALA A 118 26.43 8.60 -7.54
C ALA A 118 27.38 9.33 -6.57
N SER A 119 28.70 9.14 -6.69
CA SER A 119 29.69 9.87 -5.87
C SER A 119 29.74 11.34 -6.24
N GLN A 120 29.75 11.66 -7.54
CA GLN A 120 29.66 13.04 -8.03
C GLN A 120 28.39 13.74 -7.54
N GLN A 121 27.25 13.04 -7.59
CA GLN A 121 25.99 13.58 -7.08
C GLN A 121 26.04 13.82 -5.57
N ALA A 122 26.70 12.95 -4.80
CA ALA A 122 26.90 13.14 -3.36
C ALA A 122 27.75 14.39 -3.08
N ASP A 123 28.84 14.59 -3.84
CA ASP A 123 29.71 15.77 -3.71
C ASP A 123 28.95 17.08 -3.99
N LEU A 124 28.07 17.09 -5.00
CA LEU A 124 27.23 18.24 -5.32
C LEU A 124 26.25 18.58 -4.19
N ILE A 125 25.61 17.56 -3.60
CA ILE A 125 24.69 17.76 -2.47
C ILE A 125 25.43 18.28 -1.24
N MET A 126 26.65 17.78 -0.98
CA MET A 126 27.48 18.26 0.12
C MET A 126 27.90 19.72 -0.08
N LYS A 127 28.28 20.11 -1.30
CA LYS A 127 28.58 21.51 -1.64
C LYS A 127 27.38 22.45 -1.54
N GLN A 128 26.16 21.98 -1.84
CA GLN A 128 24.94 22.78 -1.68
C GLN A 128 24.56 23.03 -0.21
N LYS A 129 25.06 22.21 0.70
CA LYS A 129 24.75 22.27 2.13
C LYS A 129 25.77 23.07 2.93
N GLN A 130 26.93 23.36 2.34
CA GLN A 130 27.96 24.27 2.87
C GLN A 130 27.63 25.71 2.47
#